data_AF-A0A6G2PZV3-F1
#
_entry.id   AF-A0A6G2PZV3-F1
#
_cell.length_a   1.000
_cell.length_b   1.000
_cell.length_c   1.000
_cell.angle_alpha   90.00
_cell.angle_beta   90.00
_cell.angle_gamma   90.00
#
_symmetry.space_group_name_H-M   'P 1'
#
loop_
_entity.id
_entity.type
_entity.pdbx_description
1 polymer ?
#
loop_
_entity_poly.entity_id
_entity_poly.type
_entity_poly.pdbx_seq_one_letter_code
_entity_poly.pdbx_strand_id
1 'polypeptide(L)'
;MRRLHACLSAAAAVVLAAAGTTALVAANASGATPQDALSNRWYAAAPYLMPLDNDPPDASAIMDATGLKAFQLAFVLAPNGGGCSPTWGGTAPVSSDTAVKSTIDTIRAKGGDVSVSIGGYGGTKLGQACADAASTAAAYQQVITKYGLHAIDFDLEEPEYENTAAIKNEIGAAKILQQNNRGLYVSVTTAGTADGTGWFGKQMLLEAKSQGFTPNNFSIMPFDGGFNGAASQTSALTNFNSILQSTFGWDEATAYAHEGFSGMNGRSDTGEIFTQSDFQTVLDYATSHHMDRFTFWSINRDRQCSPPDNGGRTSGTCSSVAQSDWDFAKYSVKFAGVTPPTGTPTPTPTPTPTSCKPAWNSSTAYTGGTEVSYAQHNWKAKWWTQNEVPGASTWGPWQDEGAC
;
A
#
# COMPACT_ATOMS: atom_id res chain seq x y z
N MET A 1 13.40 47.76 -67.74
CA MET A 1 14.19 48.98 -67.46
C MET A 1 15.11 48.69 -66.27
N ARG A 2 16.25 48.01 -66.49
CA ARG A 2 17.63 48.58 -66.44
C ARG A 2 17.82 49.67 -65.38
N ARG A 3 18.58 49.38 -64.31
CA ARG A 3 19.88 50.02 -64.02
C ARG A 3 20.79 49.08 -63.18
N LEU A 4 21.95 48.76 -63.75
CA LEU A 4 23.15 48.22 -63.08
C LEU A 4 23.99 49.37 -62.50
N HIS A 5 24.74 49.11 -61.42
CA HIS A 5 26.12 49.55 -61.10
C HIS A 5 26.58 48.64 -59.93
N ALA A 6 27.53 47.68 -60.00
CA ALA A 6 28.99 47.75 -60.23
C ALA A 6 29.69 48.78 -59.31
N CYS A 7 30.81 48.55 -58.61
CA CYS A 7 31.67 47.40 -58.30
C CYS A 7 32.77 47.93 -57.33
N LEU A 8 33.31 47.06 -56.46
CA LEU A 8 34.66 47.04 -55.85
C LEU A 8 35.21 48.25 -55.05
N SER A 9 35.58 47.99 -53.78
CA SER A 9 36.99 47.99 -53.35
C SER A 9 37.17 47.43 -51.94
N ALA A 10 38.25 46.65 -51.76
CA ALA A 10 38.62 45.84 -50.61
C ALA A 10 39.42 46.61 -49.54
N ALA A 11 39.43 46.13 -48.28
CA ALA A 11 40.66 45.76 -47.54
C ALA A 11 40.38 45.41 -46.04
N ALA A 12 40.66 44.15 -45.73
CA ALA A 12 41.17 43.49 -44.53
C ALA A 12 41.31 44.20 -43.15
N ALA A 13 40.85 43.45 -42.12
CA ALA A 13 41.53 43.05 -40.87
C ALA A 13 41.70 44.10 -39.72
N VAL A 14 41.52 43.82 -38.41
CA VAL A 14 41.46 42.57 -37.63
C VAL A 14 40.86 42.88 -36.22
N VAL A 15 39.99 41.98 -35.74
CA VAL A 15 39.78 41.47 -34.35
C VAL A 15 39.46 42.45 -33.20
N LEU A 16 38.28 42.28 -32.59
CA LEU A 16 38.16 41.72 -31.23
C LEU A 16 36.72 41.22 -30.99
N ALA A 17 36.60 39.93 -30.68
CA ALA A 17 35.35 39.25 -30.35
C ALA A 17 35.00 39.47 -28.88
N ALA A 18 33.74 39.82 -28.61
CA ALA A 18 33.12 39.71 -27.28
C ALA A 18 31.65 39.34 -27.47
N ALA A 19 31.38 38.04 -27.65
CA ALA A 19 30.04 37.50 -27.50
C ALA A 19 29.85 37.18 -26.01
N GLY A 20 29.00 37.94 -25.34
CA GLY A 20 28.63 37.72 -23.94
C GLY A 20 27.89 36.39 -23.78
N THR A 21 28.49 35.50 -23.00
CA THR A 21 27.87 34.27 -22.50
C THR A 21 27.00 34.60 -21.29
N THR A 22 25.68 34.58 -21.45
CA THR A 22 24.75 34.38 -20.33
C THR A 22 24.81 32.92 -19.91
N ALA A 23 25.60 32.63 -18.87
CA ALA A 23 25.58 31.34 -18.19
C ALA A 23 24.26 31.22 -17.40
N LEU A 24 23.35 30.36 -17.88
CA LEU A 24 22.30 29.80 -17.03
C LEU A 24 22.96 28.88 -16.02
N VAL A 25 22.89 29.27 -14.75
CA VAL A 25 23.21 28.41 -13.62
C VAL A 25 22.14 27.33 -13.58
N ALA A 26 22.42 26.18 -14.20
CA ALA A 26 21.72 24.95 -13.88
C ALA A 26 22.07 24.63 -12.43
N ALA A 27 21.09 24.79 -11.53
CA ALA A 27 21.19 24.24 -10.19
C ALA A 27 21.35 22.72 -10.33
N ASN A 28 22.51 22.21 -9.92
CA ASN A 28 22.73 20.78 -9.74
C ASN A 28 21.74 20.26 -8.69
N ALA A 29 20.60 19.76 -9.14
CA ALA A 29 19.87 18.74 -8.40
C ALA A 29 20.71 17.47 -8.47
N SER A 30 21.46 17.23 -7.42
CA SER A 30 22.20 15.99 -7.18
C SER A 30 21.29 14.79 -7.47
N GLY A 31 21.77 13.89 -8.33
CA GLY A 31 20.96 12.84 -8.95
C GLY A 31 20.27 11.91 -7.96
N ALA A 32 18.94 11.94 -7.98
CA ALA A 32 18.16 10.73 -7.80
C ALA A 32 18.05 10.07 -9.18
N THR A 33 18.71 8.94 -9.37
CA THR A 33 18.33 8.02 -10.46
C THR A 33 16.86 7.69 -10.29
N PRO A 34 16.03 7.68 -11.36
CA PRO A 34 14.69 7.10 -11.29
C PRO A 34 14.84 5.71 -10.68
N GLN A 35 14.17 5.47 -9.55
CA GLN A 35 14.15 4.12 -9.00
C GLN A 35 13.36 3.28 -10.01
N ASP A 36 14.01 2.28 -10.60
CA ASP A 36 13.31 1.35 -11.49
C ASP A 36 12.16 0.69 -10.72
N ALA A 37 11.01 0.55 -11.37
CA ALA A 37 9.86 -0.13 -10.80
C ALA A 37 10.25 -1.54 -10.33
N LEU A 38 9.65 -1.98 -9.23
CA LEU A 38 9.82 -3.37 -8.81
C LEU A 38 9.25 -4.31 -9.87
N SER A 39 9.68 -5.58 -9.85
CA SER A 39 9.03 -6.59 -10.67
C SER A 39 7.56 -6.74 -10.26
N ASN A 40 6.70 -7.12 -11.20
CA ASN A 40 5.28 -7.39 -10.92
C ASN A 40 5.10 -8.41 -9.78
N ARG A 41 6.05 -9.35 -9.62
CA ARG A 41 6.03 -10.32 -8.52
C ARG A 41 6.10 -9.68 -7.13
N TRP A 42 6.76 -8.53 -6.98
CA TRP A 42 6.73 -7.80 -5.71
C TRP A 42 5.39 -7.13 -5.48
N TYR A 43 4.81 -6.46 -6.48
CA TYR A 43 3.47 -5.86 -6.34
C TYR A 43 2.40 -6.93 -6.08
N ALA A 44 2.52 -8.10 -6.70
CA ALA A 44 1.67 -9.26 -6.47
C ALA A 44 1.90 -9.95 -5.11
N ALA A 45 2.96 -9.61 -4.40
CA ALA A 45 3.25 -10.13 -3.07
C ALA A 45 2.93 -9.13 -1.95
N ALA A 46 2.48 -7.91 -2.28
CA ALA A 46 2.42 -6.78 -1.35
C ALA A 46 1.29 -6.94 -0.32
N PRO A 47 1.57 -7.19 0.97
CA PRO A 47 0.55 -7.25 2.01
C PRO A 47 -0.01 -5.86 2.34
N TYR A 48 -1.23 -5.81 2.87
CA TYR A 48 -1.89 -4.56 3.20
C TYR A 48 -1.21 -3.87 4.38
N LEU A 49 -1.03 -2.55 4.28
CA LEU A 49 -0.55 -1.67 5.34
C LEU A 49 -1.53 -0.48 5.42
N MET A 50 -2.01 -0.19 6.62
CA MET A 50 -2.83 1.00 6.90
C MET A 50 -1.95 2.06 7.54
N PRO A 51 -1.34 3.00 6.79
CA PRO A 51 -0.38 3.95 7.33
C PRO A 51 -0.98 5.00 8.26
N LEU A 52 -2.31 5.14 8.29
CA LEU A 52 -3.03 6.16 9.06
C LEU A 52 -3.95 5.59 10.14
N ASP A 53 -3.97 4.27 10.32
CA ASP A 53 -4.92 3.61 11.22
C ASP A 53 -4.31 2.34 11.85
N ASN A 54 -4.91 1.87 12.94
CA ASN A 54 -4.60 0.60 13.59
C ASN A 54 -3.11 0.42 13.93
N ASP A 55 -2.54 1.38 14.66
CA ASP A 55 -1.14 1.32 15.16
C ASP A 55 -0.13 0.90 14.07
N PRO A 56 0.05 1.73 13.02
CA PRO A 56 0.89 1.39 11.89
C PRO A 56 2.34 1.15 12.34
N PRO A 57 2.93 -0.01 12.02
CA PRO A 57 4.32 -0.26 12.31
C PRO A 57 5.25 0.52 11.39
N ASP A 58 6.50 0.68 11.82
CA ASP A 58 7.57 1.23 10.99
C ASP A 58 7.86 0.29 9.81
N ALA A 59 7.49 0.71 8.59
CA ALA A 59 7.70 -0.06 7.38
C ALA A 59 9.19 -0.37 7.15
N SER A 60 10.09 0.56 7.47
CA SER A 60 11.53 0.36 7.33
C SER A 60 12.05 -0.74 8.25
N ALA A 61 11.55 -0.84 9.48
CA ALA A 61 11.90 -1.91 10.41
C ALA A 61 11.40 -3.28 9.91
N ILE A 62 10.20 -3.33 9.34
CA ILE A 62 9.65 -4.57 8.73
C ILE A 62 10.52 -5.01 7.55
N MET A 63 10.91 -4.08 6.68
CA MET A 63 11.79 -4.36 5.54
C MET A 63 13.13 -4.93 5.99
N ASP A 64 13.72 -4.42 7.08
CA ASP A 64 14.98 -4.96 7.63
C ASP A 64 14.79 -6.35 8.22
N ALA A 65 13.69 -6.57 8.95
CA ALA A 65 13.42 -7.83 9.62
C ALA A 65 13.07 -8.97 8.64
N THR A 66 12.45 -8.65 7.51
CA THR A 66 11.83 -9.65 6.63
C THR A 66 12.41 -9.70 5.22
N GLY A 67 13.00 -8.60 4.74
CA GLY A 67 13.36 -8.42 3.33
C GLY A 67 12.18 -8.01 2.43
N LEU A 68 11.00 -7.72 2.98
CA LEU A 68 9.84 -7.24 2.22
C LEU A 68 10.19 -5.96 1.45
N LYS A 69 9.71 -5.86 0.21
CA LYS A 69 9.96 -4.70 -0.67
C LYS A 69 8.70 -4.00 -1.17
N ALA A 70 7.52 -4.61 -1.05
CA ALA A 70 6.29 -3.99 -1.51
C ALA A 70 5.22 -4.03 -0.42
N PHE A 71 4.46 -2.94 -0.32
CA PHE A 71 3.32 -2.80 0.58
C PHE A 71 2.10 -2.30 -0.20
N GLN A 72 0.91 -2.76 0.17
CA GLN A 72 -0.34 -2.28 -0.40
C GLN A 72 -1.02 -1.32 0.57
N LEU A 73 -1.06 -0.04 0.25
CA LEU A 73 -1.56 1.00 1.15
C LEU A 73 -3.08 1.11 1.09
N ALA A 74 -3.75 0.91 2.21
CA ALA A 74 -5.20 0.92 2.36
C ALA A 74 -5.70 2.15 3.15
N PHE A 75 -6.83 2.77 2.80
CA PHE A 75 -7.58 2.69 1.54
C PHE A 75 -7.88 4.10 1.01
N VAL A 76 -7.97 4.21 -0.30
CA VAL A 76 -8.53 5.40 -0.96
C VAL A 76 -10.03 5.22 -1.15
N LEU A 77 -10.78 6.22 -0.71
CA LEU A 77 -12.24 6.30 -0.76
C LEU A 77 -12.69 7.67 -1.28
N ALA A 78 -13.97 7.79 -1.63
CA ALA A 78 -14.63 9.08 -1.81
C ALA A 78 -14.80 9.80 -0.46
N PRO A 79 -14.93 11.15 -0.45
CA PRO A 79 -15.08 11.90 0.80
C PRO A 79 -16.40 11.55 1.50
N ASN A 80 -16.40 11.47 2.83
CA ASN A 80 -17.60 11.17 3.63
C ASN A 80 -18.73 12.21 3.46
N GLY A 81 -18.40 13.42 2.99
CA GLY A 81 -19.36 14.49 2.65
C GLY A 81 -19.87 14.44 1.21
N GLY A 82 -19.50 13.42 0.43
CA GLY A 82 -19.77 13.31 -1.00
C GLY A 82 -18.74 14.02 -1.88
N GLY A 83 -18.71 13.61 -3.15
CA GLY A 83 -17.81 14.16 -4.16
C GLY A 83 -16.96 13.11 -4.85
N CYS A 84 -16.44 13.46 -6.03
CA CYS A 84 -15.60 12.61 -6.86
C CYS A 84 -14.13 13.06 -6.75
N SER A 85 -13.54 12.90 -5.57
CA SER A 85 -12.12 13.21 -5.32
C SER A 85 -11.51 12.21 -4.34
N PRO A 86 -10.29 11.72 -4.58
CA PRO A 86 -9.69 10.69 -3.75
C PRO A 86 -9.30 11.21 -2.36
N THR A 87 -9.66 10.45 -1.34
CA THR A 87 -9.28 10.69 0.06
C THR A 87 -8.76 9.41 0.70
N TRP A 88 -7.84 9.51 1.65
CA TRP A 88 -7.53 8.41 2.55
C TRP A 88 -8.66 8.27 3.57
N GLY A 89 -9.23 7.07 3.67
CA GLY A 89 -10.26 6.72 4.67
C GLY A 89 -11.52 7.59 4.63
N GLY A 90 -11.83 8.23 3.50
CA GLY A 90 -12.99 9.12 3.37
C GLY A 90 -12.82 10.51 3.99
N THR A 91 -11.65 10.81 4.56
CA THR A 91 -11.47 11.99 5.44
C THR A 91 -10.33 12.91 5.01
N ALA A 92 -9.18 12.37 4.60
CA ALA A 92 -7.99 13.16 4.29
C ALA A 92 -7.74 13.24 2.77
N PRO A 93 -7.78 14.43 2.13
CA PRO A 93 -7.58 14.55 0.68
C PRO A 93 -6.18 14.07 0.24
N VAL A 94 -6.13 13.23 -0.80
CA VAL A 94 -4.86 12.75 -1.37
C VAL A 94 -4.02 13.88 -1.98
N SER A 95 -4.68 14.92 -2.51
CA SER A 95 -3.99 16.06 -3.13
C SER A 95 -3.03 16.77 -2.15
N SER A 96 -3.46 16.97 -0.91
CA SER A 96 -2.69 17.60 0.16
C SER A 96 -1.95 16.61 1.07
N ASP A 97 -2.02 15.30 0.79
CA ASP A 97 -1.38 14.30 1.66
C ASP A 97 0.15 14.50 1.73
N THR A 98 0.65 14.43 2.96
CA THR A 98 2.07 14.39 3.32
C THR A 98 2.41 13.18 4.18
N ALA A 99 1.43 12.61 4.91
CA ALA A 99 1.68 11.54 5.86
C ALA A 99 1.93 10.21 5.14
N VAL A 100 1.03 9.83 4.22
CA VAL A 100 1.22 8.60 3.43
C VAL A 100 2.40 8.76 2.48
N LYS A 101 2.59 9.96 1.90
CA LYS A 101 3.78 10.29 1.11
C LYS A 101 5.08 10.03 1.88
N SER A 102 5.14 10.40 3.17
CA SER A 102 6.32 10.14 4.01
C SER A 102 6.59 8.64 4.18
N THR A 103 5.55 7.83 4.38
CA THR A 103 5.68 6.36 4.46
C THR A 103 6.21 5.78 3.15
N ILE A 104 5.69 6.26 2.01
CA ILE A 104 6.14 5.84 0.67
C ILE A 104 7.62 6.20 0.46
N ASP A 105 8.03 7.41 0.86
CA ASP A 105 9.42 7.86 0.73
C ASP A 105 10.36 7.01 1.59
N THR A 106 9.96 6.64 2.80
CA THR A 106 10.72 5.71 3.66
C THR A 106 10.89 4.34 3.01
N ILE A 107 9.81 3.78 2.43
CA ILE A 107 9.85 2.47 1.75
C ILE A 107 10.79 2.53 0.53
N ARG A 108 10.67 3.58 -0.29
CA ARG A 108 11.49 3.78 -1.50
C ARG A 108 12.95 4.03 -1.20
N ALA A 109 13.25 4.77 -0.12
CA ALA A 109 14.62 4.97 0.35
C ALA A 109 15.35 3.65 0.68
N LYS A 110 14.60 2.56 0.93
CA LYS A 110 15.13 1.21 1.18
C LYS A 110 14.99 0.25 -0.01
N GLY A 111 14.79 0.82 -1.21
CA GLY A 111 14.66 0.07 -2.45
C GLY A 111 13.37 -0.74 -2.54
N GLY A 112 12.35 -0.39 -1.76
CA GLY A 112 11.00 -0.92 -1.90
C GLY A 112 10.11 -0.01 -2.74
N ASP A 113 8.84 -0.36 -2.87
CA ASP A 113 7.81 0.47 -3.49
C ASP A 113 6.43 0.12 -2.92
N VAL A 114 5.37 0.75 -3.44
CA VAL A 114 4.00 0.54 -2.96
C VAL A 114 3.00 0.30 -4.09
N SER A 115 1.94 -0.44 -3.76
CA SER A 115 0.64 -0.38 -4.41
C SER A 115 -0.30 0.46 -3.55
N VAL A 116 -1.32 1.08 -4.15
CA VAL A 116 -2.43 1.69 -3.38
C VAL A 116 -3.70 0.90 -3.66
N SER A 117 -4.43 0.55 -2.60
CA SER A 117 -5.73 -0.10 -2.71
C SER A 117 -6.86 0.91 -2.60
N ILE A 118 -7.77 0.81 -3.55
CA ILE A 118 -9.03 1.53 -3.63
C ILE A 118 -10.11 0.65 -2.99
N GLY A 119 -10.95 1.21 -2.14
CA GLY A 119 -12.12 0.49 -1.63
C GLY A 119 -11.93 -0.09 -0.22
N GLY A 120 -12.03 -1.42 -0.09
CA GLY A 120 -12.06 -2.14 1.18
C GLY A 120 -13.45 -2.16 1.84
N TYR A 121 -13.62 -2.85 2.96
CA TYR A 121 -14.91 -2.91 3.67
C TYR A 121 -15.41 -1.52 4.14
N GLY A 122 -16.66 -1.19 3.82
CA GLY A 122 -17.32 0.04 4.26
C GLY A 122 -16.93 1.30 3.46
N GLY A 123 -17.30 2.48 3.96
CA GLY A 123 -17.08 3.76 3.28
C GLY A 123 -17.85 3.92 1.95
N THR A 124 -17.64 5.05 1.27
CA THR A 124 -18.16 5.29 -0.10
C THR A 124 -16.98 5.28 -1.06
N LYS A 125 -17.05 4.49 -2.13
CA LYS A 125 -16.01 4.44 -3.15
C LYS A 125 -16.27 5.43 -4.28
N LEU A 126 -15.24 5.74 -5.06
CA LEU A 126 -15.38 6.73 -6.13
C LEU A 126 -16.25 6.20 -7.27
N GLY A 127 -16.38 4.90 -7.48
CA GLY A 127 -17.33 4.30 -8.42
C GLY A 127 -18.78 4.58 -8.06
N GLN A 128 -19.09 4.69 -6.76
CA GLN A 128 -20.41 5.10 -6.26
C GLN A 128 -20.62 6.62 -6.35
N ALA A 129 -19.56 7.42 -6.16
CA ALA A 129 -19.66 8.88 -6.03
C ALA A 129 -19.48 9.66 -7.34
N CYS A 130 -18.69 9.13 -8.28
CA CYS A 130 -18.43 9.73 -9.58
C CYS A 130 -19.54 9.38 -10.58
N ALA A 131 -19.69 10.20 -11.62
CA ALA A 131 -20.79 10.06 -12.57
C ALA A 131 -20.62 8.86 -13.51
N ASP A 132 -19.37 8.52 -13.86
CA ASP A 132 -19.03 7.49 -14.85
C ASP A 132 -17.61 6.96 -14.65
N ALA A 133 -17.28 5.86 -15.34
CA ALA A 133 -15.94 5.25 -15.33
C ALA A 133 -14.81 6.22 -15.68
N ALA A 134 -15.04 7.22 -16.55
CA ALA A 134 -14.01 8.17 -16.96
C ALA A 134 -13.67 9.16 -15.83
N SER A 135 -14.68 9.68 -15.15
CA SER A 135 -14.51 10.53 -13.96
C SER A 135 -13.94 9.76 -12.78
N THR A 136 -14.35 8.50 -12.58
CA THR A 136 -13.74 7.59 -11.60
C THR A 136 -12.25 7.35 -11.91
N ALA A 137 -11.89 7.05 -13.17
CA ALA A 137 -10.51 6.89 -13.59
C ALA A 137 -9.69 8.18 -13.40
N ALA A 138 -10.25 9.34 -13.73
CA ALA A 138 -9.59 10.62 -13.54
C ALA A 138 -9.32 10.92 -12.05
N ALA A 139 -10.20 10.50 -11.15
CA ALA A 139 -9.98 10.60 -9.71
C ALA A 139 -8.82 9.68 -9.26
N TYR A 140 -8.81 8.42 -9.67
CA TYR A 140 -7.73 7.48 -9.32
C TYR A 140 -6.39 7.81 -9.99
N GLN A 141 -6.39 8.41 -11.18
CA GLN A 141 -5.17 8.89 -11.83
C GLN A 141 -4.47 9.97 -11.00
N GLN A 142 -5.20 10.75 -10.20
CA GLN A 142 -4.59 11.71 -9.27
C GLN A 142 -3.75 10.99 -8.21
N VAL A 143 -4.21 9.83 -7.73
CA VAL A 143 -3.48 8.98 -6.76
C VAL A 143 -2.20 8.43 -7.41
N ILE A 144 -2.34 7.83 -8.60
CA ILE A 144 -1.19 7.29 -9.37
C ILE A 144 -0.16 8.39 -9.62
N THR A 145 -0.59 9.58 -10.02
CA THR A 145 0.30 10.70 -10.34
C THR A 145 0.95 11.30 -9.09
N LYS A 146 0.18 11.49 -8.00
CA LYS A 146 0.66 12.05 -6.73
C LYS A 146 1.81 11.22 -6.14
N TYR A 147 1.70 9.91 -6.23
CA TYR A 147 2.66 8.98 -5.63
C TYR A 147 3.59 8.34 -6.64
N GLY A 148 3.41 8.54 -7.95
CA GLY A 148 4.18 7.85 -8.99
C GLY A 148 4.04 6.34 -8.85
N LEU A 149 2.80 5.83 -8.89
CA LEU A 149 2.52 4.41 -8.66
C LEU A 149 2.80 3.57 -9.90
N HIS A 150 3.30 2.35 -9.66
CA HIS A 150 3.44 1.29 -10.65
C HIS A 150 2.48 0.11 -10.39
N ALA A 151 1.71 0.17 -9.31
CA ALA A 151 0.66 -0.79 -9.00
C ALA A 151 -0.55 -0.12 -8.34
N ILE A 152 -1.73 -0.66 -8.60
CA ILE A 152 -3.00 -0.27 -7.97
C ILE A 152 -3.86 -1.52 -7.78
N ASP A 153 -4.64 -1.52 -6.71
CA ASP A 153 -5.60 -2.57 -6.41
C ASP A 153 -7.00 -1.98 -6.25
N PHE A 154 -7.99 -2.69 -6.76
CA PHE A 154 -9.41 -2.38 -6.61
C PHE A 154 -10.02 -3.42 -5.68
N ASP A 155 -10.16 -3.08 -4.41
CA ASP A 155 -10.72 -3.94 -3.38
C ASP A 155 -12.23 -3.70 -3.26
N LEU A 156 -12.98 -4.49 -4.01
CA LEU A 156 -14.41 -4.30 -4.25
C LEU A 156 -15.21 -5.18 -3.30
N GLU A 157 -15.65 -4.57 -2.21
CA GLU A 157 -16.39 -5.21 -1.11
C GLU A 157 -17.74 -4.53 -0.85
N GLU A 158 -18.50 -5.08 0.10
CA GLU A 158 -19.72 -4.46 0.62
C GLU A 158 -19.46 -3.03 1.14
N PRO A 159 -20.43 -2.11 0.96
CA PRO A 159 -21.68 -2.27 0.20
C PRO A 159 -21.53 -1.97 -1.31
N GLU A 160 -20.31 -1.67 -1.79
CA GLU A 160 -20.11 -1.14 -3.15
C GLU A 160 -20.43 -2.18 -4.22
N TYR A 161 -19.92 -3.40 -4.07
CA TYR A 161 -20.05 -4.42 -5.09
C TYR A 161 -21.50 -4.89 -5.32
N GLU A 162 -22.44 -4.41 -4.49
CA GLU A 162 -23.87 -4.63 -4.57
C GLU A 162 -24.57 -3.64 -5.50
N ASN A 163 -23.87 -2.57 -5.89
CA ASN A 163 -24.34 -1.55 -6.80
C ASN A 163 -23.73 -1.76 -8.20
N THR A 164 -24.56 -2.23 -9.14
CA THR A 164 -24.13 -2.49 -10.52
C THR A 164 -23.55 -1.26 -11.23
N ALA A 165 -24.07 -0.06 -10.96
CA ALA A 165 -23.52 1.16 -11.55
C ALA A 165 -22.12 1.49 -11.00
N ALA A 166 -21.91 1.26 -9.70
CA ALA A 166 -20.61 1.44 -9.07
C ALA A 166 -19.59 0.44 -9.62
N ILE A 167 -19.93 -0.85 -9.69
CA ILE A 167 -19.06 -1.88 -10.28
C ILE A 167 -18.72 -1.57 -11.73
N LYS A 168 -19.68 -1.12 -12.54
CA LYS A 168 -19.42 -0.68 -13.91
C LYS A 168 -18.39 0.47 -13.96
N ASN A 169 -18.50 1.43 -13.05
CA ASN A 169 -17.58 2.56 -12.96
C ASN A 169 -16.18 2.13 -12.49
N GLU A 170 -16.08 1.28 -11.46
CA GLU A 170 -14.80 0.78 -10.94
C GLU A 170 -14.05 -0.06 -11.98
N ILE A 171 -14.72 -1.04 -12.58
CA ILE A 171 -14.13 -1.91 -13.62
C ILE A 171 -13.75 -1.09 -14.85
N GLY A 172 -14.60 -0.16 -15.27
CA GLY A 172 -14.28 0.74 -16.37
C GLY A 172 -13.10 1.66 -16.06
N ALA A 173 -13.00 2.13 -14.82
CA ALA A 173 -11.88 2.95 -14.38
C ALA A 173 -10.58 2.16 -14.35
N ALA A 174 -10.58 0.96 -13.77
CA ALA A 174 -9.43 0.05 -13.75
C ALA A 174 -8.90 -0.21 -15.17
N LYS A 175 -9.81 -0.48 -16.12
CA LYS A 175 -9.46 -0.64 -17.54
C LYS A 175 -8.81 0.61 -18.13
N ILE A 176 -9.39 1.80 -17.91
CA ILE A 176 -8.85 3.06 -18.43
C ILE A 176 -7.45 3.33 -17.85
N LEU A 177 -7.25 3.11 -16.55
CA LEU A 177 -5.95 3.30 -15.89
C LEU A 177 -4.90 2.33 -16.42
N GLN A 178 -5.24 1.05 -16.61
CA GLN A 178 -4.34 0.06 -17.20
C GLN A 178 -3.90 0.44 -18.63
N GLN A 179 -4.82 1.03 -19.42
CA GLN A 179 -4.53 1.49 -20.77
C GLN A 179 -3.65 2.76 -20.79
N ASN A 180 -3.92 3.69 -19.88
CA ASN A 180 -3.24 4.99 -19.84
C ASN A 180 -1.85 4.92 -19.19
N ASN A 181 -1.62 3.96 -18.29
CA ASN A 181 -0.37 3.82 -17.54
C ASN A 181 0.32 2.51 -17.94
N ARG A 182 1.15 2.57 -18.99
CA ARG A 182 1.87 1.39 -19.48
C ARG A 182 2.72 0.78 -18.37
N GLY A 183 2.52 -0.51 -18.10
CA GLY A 183 3.25 -1.26 -17.08
C GLY A 183 2.67 -1.15 -15.67
N LEU A 184 1.53 -0.47 -15.50
CA LEU A 184 0.79 -0.48 -14.24
C LEU A 184 0.29 -1.90 -13.95
N TYR A 185 0.70 -2.46 -12.82
CA TYR A 185 0.14 -3.70 -12.29
C TYR A 185 -1.24 -3.39 -11.67
N VAL A 186 -2.30 -3.98 -12.22
CA VAL A 186 -3.68 -3.77 -11.74
C VAL A 186 -4.22 -5.08 -11.18
N SER A 187 -4.65 -5.07 -9.92
CA SER A 187 -5.42 -6.17 -9.32
C SER A 187 -6.84 -5.76 -8.98
N VAL A 188 -7.75 -6.72 -8.97
CA VAL A 188 -9.12 -6.57 -8.48
C VAL A 188 -9.36 -7.64 -7.42
N THR A 189 -9.66 -7.22 -6.20
CA THR A 189 -9.91 -8.08 -5.04
C THR A 189 -11.41 -8.09 -4.71
N THR A 190 -11.95 -9.25 -4.33
CA THR A 190 -13.37 -9.42 -3.97
C THR A 190 -13.52 -10.44 -2.83
N ALA A 191 -14.66 -10.40 -2.13
CA ALA A 191 -14.98 -11.40 -1.10
C ALA A 191 -14.93 -12.85 -1.62
N GLY A 192 -14.36 -13.74 -0.82
CA GLY A 192 -14.32 -15.18 -1.08
C GLY A 192 -15.48 -15.93 -0.41
N THR A 193 -15.86 -17.08 -0.98
CA THR A 193 -16.79 -18.03 -0.35
C THR A 193 -16.29 -19.45 -0.57
N ALA A 194 -16.95 -20.46 0.02
CA ALA A 194 -16.64 -21.86 -0.29
C ALA A 194 -16.77 -22.20 -1.79
N ASP A 195 -17.59 -21.46 -2.53
CA ASP A 195 -17.76 -21.59 -3.99
C ASP A 195 -16.69 -20.81 -4.78
N GLY A 196 -15.64 -20.30 -4.12
CA GLY A 196 -14.64 -19.40 -4.67
C GLY A 196 -15.02 -17.94 -4.44
N THR A 197 -16.12 -17.48 -5.03
CA THR A 197 -16.69 -16.16 -4.73
C THR A 197 -18.22 -16.16 -4.78
N GLY A 198 -18.83 -15.18 -4.12
CA GLY A 198 -20.28 -15.00 -4.05
C GLY A 198 -20.92 -14.49 -5.34
N TRP A 199 -22.22 -14.21 -5.28
CA TRP A 199 -22.98 -13.69 -6.42
C TRP A 199 -22.40 -12.36 -6.94
N PHE A 200 -22.07 -11.43 -6.04
CA PHE A 200 -21.50 -10.12 -6.40
C PHE A 200 -20.14 -10.25 -7.08
N GLY A 201 -19.25 -11.11 -6.58
CA GLY A 201 -17.96 -11.39 -7.24
C GLY A 201 -18.14 -11.96 -8.64
N LYS A 202 -19.10 -12.87 -8.85
CA LYS A 202 -19.44 -13.38 -10.20
C LYS A 202 -19.96 -12.27 -11.12
N GLN A 203 -20.78 -11.34 -10.62
CA GLN A 203 -21.23 -10.18 -11.41
C GLN A 203 -20.08 -9.23 -11.75
N MET A 204 -19.15 -9.00 -10.82
CA MET A 204 -17.93 -8.22 -11.08
C MET A 204 -17.09 -8.83 -12.21
N LEU A 205 -16.88 -10.15 -12.21
CA LEU A 205 -16.15 -10.83 -13.29
C LEU A 205 -16.88 -10.76 -14.65
N LEU A 206 -18.21 -10.91 -14.64
CA LEU A 206 -19.02 -10.75 -15.85
C LEU A 206 -18.97 -9.32 -16.39
N GLU A 207 -18.91 -8.30 -15.52
CA GLU A 207 -18.74 -6.91 -15.93
C GLU A 207 -17.33 -6.67 -16.50
N ALA A 208 -16.28 -7.22 -15.89
CA ALA A 208 -14.93 -7.18 -16.46
C ALA A 208 -14.90 -7.80 -17.86
N LYS A 209 -15.52 -8.97 -18.04
CA LYS A 209 -15.67 -9.61 -19.36
C LYS A 209 -16.46 -8.74 -20.35
N SER A 210 -17.61 -8.19 -19.93
CA SER A 210 -18.48 -7.38 -20.79
C SER A 210 -17.75 -6.14 -21.33
N GLN A 211 -16.86 -5.57 -20.51
CA GLN A 211 -16.03 -4.44 -20.88
C GLN A 211 -14.73 -4.85 -21.60
N GLY A 212 -14.43 -6.15 -21.76
CA GLY A 212 -13.18 -6.62 -22.35
C GLY A 212 -11.95 -6.21 -21.52
N PHE A 213 -12.08 -6.23 -20.19
CA PHE A 213 -11.02 -5.93 -19.24
C PHE A 213 -10.42 -7.21 -18.68
N THR A 214 -9.09 -7.28 -18.68
CA THR A 214 -8.32 -8.34 -18.03
C THR A 214 -7.21 -7.66 -17.20
N PRO A 215 -7.36 -7.56 -15.87
CA PRO A 215 -6.31 -7.08 -14.98
C PRO A 215 -5.12 -8.05 -14.99
N ASN A 216 -4.03 -7.67 -14.32
CA ASN A 216 -2.98 -8.62 -14.02
C ASN A 216 -3.54 -9.75 -13.14
N ASN A 217 -4.40 -9.40 -12.18
CA ASN A 217 -4.92 -10.33 -11.20
C ASN A 217 -6.39 -10.08 -10.82
N PHE A 218 -7.13 -11.18 -10.61
CA PHE A 218 -8.32 -11.23 -9.78
C PHE A 218 -8.01 -12.02 -8.49
N SER A 219 -8.26 -11.43 -7.33
CA SER A 219 -8.07 -12.07 -6.02
C SER A 219 -9.38 -12.31 -5.29
N ILE A 220 -9.47 -13.41 -4.57
CA ILE A 220 -10.52 -13.61 -3.54
C ILE A 220 -9.95 -13.43 -2.13
N MET A 221 -10.83 -13.04 -1.21
CA MET A 221 -10.59 -13.00 0.22
C MET A 221 -11.22 -14.21 0.92
N PRO A 222 -10.52 -15.36 1.06
CA PRO A 222 -11.07 -16.56 1.66
C PRO A 222 -10.96 -16.51 3.20
N PHE A 223 -11.62 -15.53 3.79
CA PHE A 223 -11.86 -15.37 5.22
C PHE A 223 -13.22 -14.70 5.43
N ASP A 224 -13.76 -14.76 6.64
CA ASP A 224 -15.09 -14.24 7.03
C ASP A 224 -16.30 -14.86 6.30
N GLY A 225 -16.06 -15.95 5.55
CA GLY A 225 -17.06 -16.71 4.78
C GLY A 225 -17.39 -18.10 5.33
N GLY A 226 -16.97 -18.43 6.57
CA GLY A 226 -17.11 -19.75 7.18
C GLY A 226 -15.95 -20.71 6.87
N PHE A 227 -14.76 -20.17 6.64
CA PHE A 227 -13.56 -20.94 6.31
C PHE A 227 -12.99 -21.67 7.54
N ASN A 228 -12.43 -22.85 7.31
CA ASN A 228 -11.80 -23.70 8.30
C ASN A 228 -10.37 -24.06 7.85
N GLY A 229 -9.41 -23.19 8.19
CA GLY A 229 -7.99 -23.36 7.86
C GLY A 229 -7.70 -23.42 6.35
N ALA A 230 -6.45 -23.73 6.01
CA ALA A 230 -5.96 -23.68 4.63
C ALA A 230 -6.67 -24.67 3.67
N ALA A 231 -7.21 -25.78 4.17
CA ALA A 231 -7.92 -26.74 3.32
C ALA A 231 -9.17 -26.11 2.67
N SER A 232 -9.93 -25.33 3.43
CA SER A 232 -11.09 -24.60 2.90
C SER A 232 -10.69 -23.45 1.98
N GLN A 233 -9.58 -22.75 2.27
CA GLN A 233 -9.07 -21.66 1.44
C GLN A 233 -8.58 -22.15 0.07
N THR A 234 -7.79 -23.22 0.04
CA THR A 234 -7.31 -23.84 -1.20
C THR A 234 -8.44 -24.48 -2.03
N SER A 235 -9.46 -25.02 -1.37
CA SER A 235 -10.68 -25.46 -2.07
C SER A 235 -11.43 -24.30 -2.72
N ALA A 236 -11.54 -23.15 -2.04
CA ALA A 236 -12.17 -21.98 -2.62
C ALA A 236 -11.36 -21.41 -3.79
N LEU A 237 -10.02 -21.37 -3.71
CA LEU A 237 -9.17 -21.01 -4.85
C LEU A 237 -9.39 -21.96 -6.05
N THR A 238 -9.42 -23.27 -5.82
CA THR A 238 -9.73 -24.24 -6.90
C THR A 238 -11.09 -23.97 -7.55
N ASN A 239 -12.10 -23.61 -6.77
CA ASN A 239 -13.42 -23.26 -7.28
C ASN A 239 -13.41 -21.91 -8.01
N PHE A 240 -12.66 -20.93 -7.51
CA PHE A 240 -12.52 -19.62 -8.15
C PHE A 240 -11.79 -19.72 -9.49
N ASN A 241 -10.76 -20.57 -9.60
CA ASN A 241 -10.13 -20.93 -10.85
C ASN A 241 -11.14 -21.41 -11.90
N SER A 242 -12.05 -22.31 -11.49
CA SER A 242 -13.11 -22.84 -12.37
C SER A 242 -14.10 -21.73 -12.81
N ILE A 243 -14.36 -20.75 -11.94
CA ILE A 243 -15.16 -19.56 -12.29
C ILE A 243 -14.42 -18.70 -13.32
N LEU A 244 -13.12 -18.47 -13.17
CA LEU A 244 -12.31 -17.72 -14.14
C LEU A 244 -12.27 -18.42 -15.50
N GLN A 245 -12.04 -19.74 -15.53
CA GLN A 245 -12.07 -20.55 -16.76
C GLN A 245 -13.43 -20.42 -17.47
N SER A 246 -14.53 -20.64 -16.77
CA SER A 246 -15.88 -20.57 -17.36
C SER A 246 -16.27 -19.15 -17.78
N THR A 247 -15.81 -18.13 -17.05
CA THR A 247 -16.09 -16.74 -17.37
C THR A 247 -15.31 -16.29 -18.59
N PHE A 248 -13.99 -16.49 -18.63
CA PHE A 248 -13.14 -15.91 -19.68
C PHE A 248 -12.79 -16.87 -20.81
N GLY A 249 -13.11 -18.17 -20.69
CA GLY A 249 -12.73 -19.19 -21.65
C GLY A 249 -11.24 -19.54 -21.61
N TRP A 250 -10.58 -19.27 -20.48
CA TRP A 250 -9.18 -19.60 -20.25
C TRP A 250 -9.00 -21.08 -19.93
N ASP A 251 -7.80 -21.61 -20.22
CA ASP A 251 -7.36 -22.86 -19.62
C ASP A 251 -7.00 -22.68 -18.14
N GLU A 252 -6.88 -23.78 -17.42
CA GLU A 252 -6.59 -23.80 -15.98
C GLU A 252 -5.32 -23.02 -15.62
N ALA A 253 -4.24 -23.20 -16.37
CA ALA A 253 -2.95 -22.54 -16.11
C ALA A 253 -3.05 -21.02 -16.31
N THR A 254 -3.74 -20.57 -17.35
CA THR A 254 -3.99 -19.15 -17.61
C THR A 254 -4.88 -18.55 -16.53
N ALA A 255 -5.91 -19.30 -16.08
CA ALA A 255 -6.76 -18.86 -14.98
C ALA A 255 -5.95 -18.67 -13.69
N TYR A 256 -5.09 -19.62 -13.29
CA TYR A 256 -4.23 -19.45 -12.11
C TYR A 256 -3.25 -18.29 -12.29
N ALA A 257 -2.68 -18.12 -13.48
CA ALA A 257 -1.80 -16.98 -13.80
C ALA A 257 -2.51 -15.61 -13.78
N HIS A 258 -3.83 -15.58 -13.59
CA HIS A 258 -4.62 -14.38 -13.32
C HIS A 258 -5.33 -14.43 -11.96
N GLU A 259 -5.08 -15.46 -11.15
CA GLU A 259 -5.73 -15.70 -9.88
C GLU A 259 -4.85 -15.30 -8.71
N GLY A 260 -5.48 -14.82 -7.63
CA GLY A 260 -4.78 -14.40 -6.43
C GLY A 260 -5.49 -14.75 -5.13
N PHE A 261 -4.68 -14.82 -4.08
CA PHE A 261 -5.10 -15.00 -2.71
C PHE A 261 -4.89 -13.69 -1.92
N SER A 262 -5.92 -13.23 -1.22
CA SER A 262 -5.84 -12.18 -0.20
C SER A 262 -6.31 -12.74 1.14
N GLY A 263 -5.39 -13.20 1.99
CA GLY A 263 -5.74 -13.82 3.28
C GLY A 263 -6.00 -12.81 4.40
N MET A 264 -6.37 -13.31 5.58
CA MET A 264 -6.34 -12.55 6.83
C MET A 264 -5.48 -13.30 7.85
N ASN A 265 -4.46 -12.66 8.43
CA ASN A 265 -3.53 -13.33 9.34
C ASN A 265 -4.13 -13.57 10.74
N GLY A 266 -3.97 -14.75 11.32
CA GLY A 266 -4.53 -15.04 12.65
C GLY A 266 -6.06 -15.08 12.65
N ARG A 267 -6.71 -14.40 13.61
CA ARG A 267 -8.17 -14.45 13.80
C ARG A 267 -8.91 -13.53 12.83
N SER A 268 -9.95 -14.02 12.15
CA SER A 268 -10.85 -13.23 11.30
C SER A 268 -11.97 -12.56 12.10
N ASP A 269 -12.75 -11.65 11.52
CA ASP A 269 -13.86 -10.97 12.19
C ASP A 269 -14.99 -11.93 12.61
N THR A 270 -15.22 -12.99 11.83
CA THR A 270 -16.16 -14.07 12.18
C THR A 270 -15.58 -15.13 13.13
N GLY A 271 -14.28 -15.01 13.44
CA GLY A 271 -13.60 -15.84 14.42
C GLY A 271 -12.94 -17.11 13.90
N GLU A 272 -12.74 -17.19 12.58
CA GLU A 272 -11.87 -18.19 11.93
C GLU A 272 -10.42 -17.95 12.36
N ILE A 273 -9.57 -18.97 12.29
CA ILE A 273 -8.16 -18.88 12.70
C ILE A 273 -7.28 -19.36 11.55
N PHE A 274 -6.38 -18.49 11.10
CA PHE A 274 -5.39 -18.78 10.06
C PHE A 274 -3.98 -18.63 10.63
N THR A 275 -3.36 -19.78 10.90
CA THR A 275 -2.02 -19.87 11.47
C THR A 275 -0.93 -19.73 10.41
N GLN A 276 0.32 -19.67 10.86
CA GLN A 276 1.50 -19.74 10.01
C GLN A 276 1.55 -21.04 9.18
N SER A 277 1.09 -22.16 9.73
CA SER A 277 0.97 -23.42 8.96
C SER A 277 -0.09 -23.33 7.86
N ASP A 278 -1.19 -22.61 8.10
CA ASP A 278 -2.20 -22.38 7.07
C ASP A 278 -1.62 -21.51 5.94
N PHE A 279 -0.95 -20.41 6.29
CA PHE A 279 -0.28 -19.55 5.31
C PHE A 279 0.79 -20.29 4.51
N GLN A 280 1.56 -21.19 5.14
CA GLN A 280 2.52 -22.03 4.41
C GLN A 280 1.81 -22.96 3.41
N THR A 281 0.70 -23.58 3.82
CA THR A 281 -0.08 -24.47 2.95
C THR A 281 -0.65 -23.72 1.75
N VAL A 282 -1.21 -22.52 1.96
CA VAL A 282 -1.72 -21.69 0.87
C VAL A 282 -0.59 -21.16 -0.01
N LEU A 283 0.56 -20.80 0.55
CA LEU A 283 1.74 -20.41 -0.23
C LEU A 283 2.21 -21.54 -1.15
N ASP A 284 2.27 -22.77 -0.62
CA ASP A 284 2.69 -23.95 -1.39
C ASP A 284 1.71 -24.23 -2.54
N TYR A 285 0.40 -24.11 -2.28
CA TYR A 285 -0.65 -24.18 -3.30
C TYR A 285 -0.48 -23.09 -4.36
N ALA A 286 -0.35 -21.83 -3.95
CA ALA A 286 -0.20 -20.72 -4.88
C ALA A 286 1.06 -20.85 -5.75
N THR A 287 2.14 -21.34 -5.18
CA THR A 287 3.41 -21.56 -5.89
C THR A 287 3.31 -22.74 -6.86
N SER A 288 2.69 -23.85 -6.46
CA SER A 288 2.55 -25.04 -7.31
C SER A 288 1.63 -24.82 -8.52
N HIS A 289 0.63 -23.95 -8.38
CA HIS A 289 -0.29 -23.56 -9.45
C HIS A 289 0.18 -22.35 -10.25
N HIS A 290 1.35 -21.77 -9.92
CA HIS A 290 1.88 -20.55 -10.56
C HIS A 290 0.89 -19.37 -10.51
N MET A 291 0.22 -19.21 -9.37
CA MET A 291 -0.70 -18.10 -9.14
C MET A 291 0.02 -16.74 -9.24
N ASP A 292 -0.71 -15.72 -9.68
CA ASP A 292 -0.13 -14.39 -9.88
C ASP A 292 0.11 -13.67 -8.55
N ARG A 293 -0.86 -13.70 -7.62
CA ARG A 293 -0.87 -12.86 -6.41
C ARG A 293 -1.04 -13.64 -5.11
N PHE A 294 -0.29 -13.24 -4.08
CA PHE A 294 -0.40 -13.68 -2.69
C PHE A 294 -0.22 -12.48 -1.76
N THR A 295 -1.28 -12.07 -1.09
CA THR A 295 -1.30 -10.94 -0.17
C THR A 295 -2.10 -11.30 1.09
N PHE A 296 -2.10 -10.42 2.08
CA PHE A 296 -2.95 -10.58 3.25
C PHE A 296 -3.26 -9.26 3.96
N TRP A 297 -4.38 -9.27 4.67
CA TRP A 297 -4.79 -8.34 5.69
C TRP A 297 -4.33 -8.80 7.09
N SER A 298 -3.44 -8.11 7.79
CA SER A 298 -2.61 -6.99 7.32
C SER A 298 -1.30 -6.93 8.10
N ILE A 299 -0.35 -6.14 7.62
CA ILE A 299 0.92 -5.85 8.29
C ILE A 299 0.70 -5.23 9.67
N ASN A 300 -0.30 -4.36 9.83
CA ASN A 300 -0.63 -3.78 11.14
C ASN A 300 -0.85 -4.87 12.20
N ARG A 301 -1.41 -6.01 11.80
CA ARG A 301 -1.75 -7.15 12.65
C ARG A 301 -0.63 -8.17 12.82
N ASP A 302 0.47 -8.07 12.09
CA ASP A 302 1.51 -9.11 12.03
C ASP A 302 2.48 -9.08 13.23
N ARG A 303 1.89 -9.15 14.42
CA ARG A 303 2.55 -9.20 15.72
C ARG A 303 1.61 -9.85 16.74
N GLN A 304 2.19 -10.43 17.79
CA GLN A 304 1.41 -11.13 18.80
C GLN A 304 0.61 -10.17 19.68
N CYS A 305 -0.64 -10.53 20.01
CA CYS A 305 -1.41 -9.83 21.03
C CYS A 305 -0.94 -10.15 22.46
N SER A 306 -1.41 -9.39 23.46
CA SER A 306 -1.25 -9.71 24.88
C SER A 306 -2.61 -9.71 25.59
N PRO A 307 -3.17 -10.87 25.99
CA PRO A 307 -2.65 -12.24 25.76
C PRO A 307 -2.65 -12.63 24.26
N PRO A 308 -1.94 -13.70 23.86
CA PRO A 308 -1.79 -14.07 22.44
C PRO A 308 -3.10 -14.26 21.68
N ASP A 309 -4.14 -14.76 22.32
CA ASP A 309 -5.47 -14.97 21.74
C ASP A 309 -6.37 -13.72 21.80
N ASN A 310 -5.88 -12.62 22.37
CA ASN A 310 -6.63 -11.39 22.64
C ASN A 310 -7.97 -11.64 23.40
N GLY A 311 -8.03 -12.69 24.21
CA GLY A 311 -9.26 -13.13 24.87
C GLY A 311 -10.35 -13.57 23.89
N GLY A 312 -9.97 -14.20 22.77
CA GLY A 312 -10.89 -14.72 21.75
C GLY A 312 -11.48 -13.66 20.83
N ARG A 313 -10.84 -12.48 20.72
CA ARG A 313 -11.31 -11.35 19.91
C ARG A 313 -10.37 -11.01 18.78
N THR A 314 -10.91 -10.52 17.68
CA THR A 314 -10.14 -9.97 16.56
C THR A 314 -9.57 -8.60 16.95
N SER A 315 -8.44 -8.23 16.36
CA SER A 315 -7.79 -6.94 16.59
C SER A 315 -7.28 -6.38 15.27
N GLY A 316 -7.35 -5.06 15.09
CA GLY A 316 -6.72 -4.36 13.97
C GLY A 316 -5.20 -4.20 14.10
N THR A 317 -4.64 -4.42 15.29
CA THR A 317 -3.23 -4.11 15.62
C THR A 317 -2.37 -5.33 15.96
N CYS A 318 -2.99 -6.51 16.05
CA CYS A 318 -2.30 -7.78 16.31
C CYS A 318 -3.16 -8.96 15.80
N SER A 319 -2.56 -10.13 15.61
CA SER A 319 -3.19 -11.23 14.88
C SER A 319 -4.13 -12.12 15.71
N SER A 320 -4.11 -11.97 17.04
CA SER A 320 -4.82 -12.85 17.98
C SER A 320 -4.44 -14.32 17.86
N VAL A 321 -3.20 -14.60 17.44
CA VAL A 321 -2.55 -15.92 17.54
C VAL A 321 -1.13 -15.77 18.10
N ALA A 322 -0.58 -16.86 18.62
CA ALA A 322 0.84 -16.89 19.01
C ALA A 322 1.72 -16.74 17.76
N GLN A 323 2.66 -15.80 17.79
CA GLN A 323 3.58 -15.55 16.68
C GLN A 323 4.82 -14.77 17.13
N SER A 324 5.87 -14.78 16.31
CA SER A 324 6.88 -13.72 16.36
C SER A 324 6.44 -12.56 15.46
N ASP A 325 7.02 -11.39 15.70
CA ASP A 325 6.79 -10.22 14.86
C ASP A 325 7.16 -10.53 13.40
N TRP A 326 6.27 -10.12 12.50
CA TRP A 326 6.45 -10.18 11.05
C TRP A 326 6.52 -11.59 10.46
N ASP A 327 6.03 -12.62 11.17
CA ASP A 327 6.02 -13.99 10.67
C ASP A 327 5.17 -14.14 9.41
N PHE A 328 4.04 -13.44 9.30
CA PHE A 328 3.17 -13.56 8.14
C PHE A 328 3.75 -12.83 6.90
N ALA A 329 4.41 -11.69 7.08
CA ALA A 329 5.09 -10.95 6.03
C ALA A 329 6.17 -11.77 5.31
N LYS A 330 6.80 -12.73 6.00
CA LYS A 330 7.79 -13.64 5.40
C LYS A 330 7.20 -14.53 4.31
N TYR A 331 5.90 -14.84 4.33
CA TYR A 331 5.26 -15.61 3.24
C TYR A 331 5.15 -14.80 1.96
N SER A 332 4.84 -13.50 2.05
CA SER A 332 4.91 -12.57 0.91
C SER A 332 6.30 -12.52 0.30
N VAL A 333 7.35 -12.43 1.14
CA VAL A 333 8.75 -12.43 0.66
C VAL A 333 9.10 -13.73 -0.07
N LYS A 334 8.69 -14.88 0.48
CA LYS A 334 8.85 -16.18 -0.19
C LYS A 334 8.12 -16.23 -1.53
N PHE A 335 6.87 -15.75 -1.60
CA PHE A 335 6.09 -15.71 -2.85
C PHE A 335 6.70 -14.79 -3.92
N ALA A 336 7.35 -13.71 -3.50
CA ALA A 336 8.15 -12.84 -4.38
C ALA A 336 9.44 -13.51 -4.90
N GLY A 337 9.74 -14.74 -4.46
CA GLY A 337 10.90 -15.51 -4.90
C GLY A 337 12.18 -15.22 -4.10
N VAL A 338 12.06 -14.60 -2.92
CA VAL A 338 13.19 -14.25 -2.06
C VAL A 338 13.14 -15.08 -0.78
N THR A 339 14.31 -15.53 -0.30
CA THR A 339 14.41 -16.17 1.00
C THR A 339 14.48 -15.10 2.10
N PRO A 340 13.52 -15.06 3.04
CA PRO A 340 13.59 -14.14 4.17
C PRO A 340 14.86 -14.38 5.01
N PRO A 341 15.41 -13.37 5.69
CA PRO A 341 16.47 -13.56 6.67
C PRO A 341 16.08 -14.63 7.70
N THR A 342 16.95 -15.62 7.91
CA THR A 342 16.72 -16.74 8.85
C THR A 342 17.17 -16.44 10.28
N GLY A 343 17.69 -15.24 10.54
CA GLY A 343 17.92 -14.77 11.89
C GLY A 343 16.59 -14.42 12.55
N THR A 344 16.39 -14.85 13.80
CA THR A 344 15.57 -14.06 14.72
C THR A 344 16.03 -12.61 14.54
N PRO A 345 15.14 -11.61 14.35
CA PRO A 345 15.59 -10.23 14.50
C PRO A 345 16.36 -10.23 15.82
N THR A 346 17.64 -9.85 15.76
CA THR A 346 18.31 -9.45 17.00
C THR A 346 17.33 -8.46 17.58
N PRO A 347 16.76 -8.68 18.78
CA PRO A 347 15.88 -7.69 19.34
C PRO A 347 16.65 -6.39 19.18
N THR A 348 16.07 -5.42 18.46
CA THR A 348 16.53 -4.04 18.60
C THR A 348 16.69 -3.90 20.09
N PRO A 349 17.92 -3.70 20.63
CA PRO A 349 18.12 -3.79 22.05
C PRO A 349 17.04 -2.93 22.65
N THR A 350 16.14 -3.52 23.45
CA THR A 350 15.30 -2.72 24.33
C THR A 350 16.31 -1.79 24.96
N PRO A 351 16.26 -0.47 24.70
CA PRO A 351 17.25 0.43 25.25
C PRO A 351 17.23 0.11 26.73
N THR A 352 18.38 -0.32 27.26
CA THR A 352 18.50 -0.56 28.69
C THR A 352 17.91 0.68 29.35
N PRO A 353 16.87 0.56 30.21
CA PRO A 353 16.14 1.71 30.70
C PRO A 353 17.13 2.77 31.13
N THR A 354 17.14 3.88 30.40
CA THR A 354 18.05 4.97 30.73
C THR A 354 17.52 5.54 32.04
N SER A 355 18.37 5.87 33.02
CA SER A 355 17.89 6.48 34.27
C SER A 355 16.89 7.60 33.97
N CYS A 356 15.71 7.58 34.59
CA CYS A 356 14.70 8.61 34.33
C CYS A 356 15.28 10.00 34.51
N LYS A 357 15.05 10.85 33.50
CA LYS A 357 15.32 12.29 33.57
C LYS A 357 14.41 12.93 34.63
N PRO A 358 14.65 14.20 35.04
CA PRO A 358 13.75 14.88 35.96
C PRO A 358 12.29 14.82 35.50
N ALA A 359 11.36 14.57 36.42
CA ALA A 359 9.95 14.45 36.09
C ALA A 359 9.41 15.74 35.44
N TRP A 360 8.62 15.59 34.38
CA TRP A 360 7.93 16.69 33.73
C TRP A 360 7.00 17.40 34.73
N ASN A 361 6.98 18.74 34.68
CA ASN A 361 6.21 19.61 35.54
C ASN A 361 5.46 20.63 34.68
N SER A 362 4.14 20.64 34.80
CA SER A 362 3.24 21.52 34.03
C SER A 362 3.53 23.01 34.18
N SER A 363 4.10 23.44 35.30
CA SER A 363 4.40 24.84 35.58
C SER A 363 5.78 25.29 35.08
N THR A 364 6.61 24.36 34.60
CA THR A 364 7.97 24.66 34.12
C THR A 364 7.98 24.92 32.62
N ALA A 365 8.71 25.96 32.19
CA ALA A 365 8.96 26.20 30.77
C ALA A 365 10.23 25.45 30.34
N TYR A 366 10.12 24.67 29.26
CA TYR A 366 11.18 23.85 28.69
C TYR A 366 11.63 24.47 27.37
N THR A 367 12.93 24.50 27.11
CA THR A 367 13.48 24.99 25.83
C THR A 367 13.86 23.81 24.94
N GLY A 368 14.02 24.05 23.63
CA GLY A 368 14.43 23.01 22.69
C GLY A 368 15.70 22.29 23.16
N GLY A 369 15.64 20.97 23.20
CA GLY A 369 16.68 20.08 23.72
C GLY A 369 16.52 19.69 25.20
N THR A 370 15.58 20.26 25.95
CA THR A 370 15.38 19.89 27.36
C THR A 370 14.77 18.50 27.48
N GLU A 371 15.31 17.68 28.38
CA GLU A 371 14.89 16.29 28.60
C GLU A 371 14.15 16.15 29.93
N VAL A 372 13.04 15.39 29.93
CA VAL A 372 12.19 15.13 31.10
C VAL A 372 11.71 13.68 31.11
N SER A 373 11.24 13.17 32.25
CA SER A 373 10.51 11.90 32.30
C SER A 373 9.01 12.12 32.49
N TYR A 374 8.20 11.33 31.79
CA TYR A 374 6.75 11.28 31.94
C TYR A 374 6.23 9.92 31.50
N ALA A 375 5.33 9.33 32.29
CA ALA A 375 4.72 8.02 32.01
C ALA A 375 5.73 6.87 31.72
N GLN A 376 6.81 6.77 32.51
CA GLN A 376 7.89 5.76 32.35
C GLN A 376 8.66 5.86 31.03
N HIS A 377 8.70 7.06 30.45
CA HIS A 377 9.44 7.37 29.23
C HIS A 377 10.24 8.66 29.44
N ASN A 378 11.41 8.75 28.81
CA ASN A 378 12.15 10.00 28.67
C ASN A 378 11.68 10.72 27.40
N TRP A 379 11.58 12.04 27.48
CA TRP A 379 11.07 12.89 26.41
C TRP A 379 11.97 14.09 26.22
N LYS A 380 12.16 14.51 24.96
CA LYS A 380 12.94 15.69 24.59
C LYS A 380 12.08 16.76 23.96
N ALA A 381 12.17 17.98 24.48
CA ALA A 381 11.51 19.14 23.93
C ALA A 381 12.12 19.49 22.55
N LYS A 382 11.31 19.57 21.51
CA LYS A 382 11.71 19.95 20.15
C LYS A 382 11.92 21.46 20.02
N TRP A 383 11.14 22.24 20.79
CA TRP A 383 11.17 23.69 20.87
C TRP A 383 10.66 24.16 22.23
N TRP A 384 10.48 25.47 22.43
CA TRP A 384 9.97 26.01 23.69
C TRP A 384 8.54 25.52 23.98
N THR A 385 8.29 25.02 25.19
CA THR A 385 6.97 24.54 25.61
C THR A 385 6.75 24.73 27.12
N GLN A 386 5.49 24.93 27.53
CA GLN A 386 5.06 24.96 28.93
C GLN A 386 3.65 24.36 29.01
N ASN A 387 3.39 23.52 30.02
CA ASN A 387 2.08 22.90 30.27
C ASN A 387 1.54 21.99 29.14
N GLU A 388 2.35 21.64 28.14
CA GLU A 388 1.98 20.63 27.14
C GLU A 388 2.52 19.26 27.58
N VAL A 389 1.64 18.28 27.73
CA VAL A 389 1.94 16.97 28.29
C VAL A 389 2.73 16.11 27.28
N PRO A 390 3.88 15.52 27.65
CA PRO A 390 4.60 14.59 26.78
C PRO A 390 3.72 13.40 26.37
N GLY A 391 3.75 13.05 25.08
CA GLY A 391 2.93 11.97 24.52
C GLY A 391 1.46 12.30 24.27
N ALA A 392 0.97 13.50 24.63
CA ALA A 392 -0.43 13.88 24.38
C ALA A 392 -0.75 14.12 22.88
N SER A 393 0.27 14.33 22.05
CA SER A 393 0.13 14.49 20.59
C SER A 393 1.43 14.11 19.88
N THR A 394 1.34 13.40 18.77
CA THR A 394 2.47 13.08 17.87
C THR A 394 3.09 14.33 17.23
N TRP A 395 2.29 15.39 17.08
CA TRP A 395 2.71 16.71 16.61
C TRP A 395 3.09 17.66 17.74
N GLY A 396 3.02 17.18 18.98
CA GLY A 396 3.34 17.95 20.17
C GLY A 396 4.83 18.32 20.25
N PRO A 397 5.19 19.16 21.22
CA PRO A 397 6.54 19.67 21.41
C PRO A 397 7.52 18.59 21.92
N TRP A 398 7.05 17.38 22.23
CA TRP A 398 7.85 16.32 22.83
C TRP A 398 8.17 15.22 21.81
N GLN A 399 9.43 14.79 21.81
CA GLN A 399 9.93 13.60 21.14
C GLN A 399 10.15 12.51 22.18
N ASP A 400 9.60 11.31 21.96
CA ASP A 400 9.84 10.14 22.82
C ASP A 400 11.28 9.65 22.60
N GLU A 401 12.03 9.47 23.69
CA GLU A 401 13.39 8.92 23.70
C GLU A 401 13.44 7.48 24.25
N GLY A 402 12.29 6.91 24.56
CA GLY A 402 12.11 5.54 25.03
C GLY A 402 11.95 5.40 26.54
N ALA A 403 11.82 4.16 26.98
CA ALA A 403 11.51 3.82 28.37
C ALA A 403 12.60 4.27 29.36
N CYS A 404 12.12 4.72 30.52
CA CYS A 404 12.86 4.95 31.75
C CYS A 404 12.00 4.40 32.90
#